data_AF-A0A7C6LYG9-F1
#
_entry.id   AF-A0A7C6LYG9-F1
#
_cell.length_a   1.000
_cell.length_b   1.000
_cell.length_c   1.000
_cell.angle_alpha   90.00
_cell.angle_beta   90.00
_cell.angle_gamma   90.00
#
_symmetry.space_group_name_H-M   'P 1'
#
loop_
_entity.id
_entity.type
_entity.pdbx_description
1 polymer ?
#
loop_
_entity_poly.entity_id
_entity_poly.type
_entity_poly.pdbx_seq_one_letter_code
_entity_poly.pdbx_strand_id
1 'polypeptide(L)' 'MYTNNLDLGEMKSRDVGNLISKTLVDIGKEVVDNSNPTYDYGDLPSRALPELGKQAFANHVKNQSTK' A
#
# COMPACT_ATOMS: atom_id res chain seq x y z
N MET A 1 -6.37 15.31 -14.11
CA MET A 1 -5.00 15.53 -13.57
C MET A 1 -5.14 15.75 -12.06
N TYR A 2 -5.13 14.69 -11.25
CA TYR A 2 -5.05 14.84 -9.80
C TYR A 2 -3.57 14.89 -9.43
N THR A 3 -3.02 16.10 -9.37
CA THR A 3 -1.74 16.32 -8.70
C THR A 3 -2.00 16.18 -7.21
N ASN A 4 -1.74 14.98 -6.66
CA ASN A 4 -1.77 14.74 -5.22
C ASN A 4 -0.56 15.48 -4.59
N ASN A 5 -0.64 16.80 -4.52
CA ASN A 5 0.21 17.65 -3.68
C ASN A 5 -0.21 17.41 -2.22
N LEU A 6 0.10 16.22 -1.73
CA LEU A 6 -0.14 15.85 -0.34
C LEU A 6 0.90 16.60 0.50
N ASP A 7 0.50 17.74 1.07
CA ASP A 7 1.35 18.48 1.99
C ASP A 7 1.42 17.74 3.33
N LEU A 8 2.50 16.98 3.49
CA LEU A 8 2.78 16.19 4.70
C LEU A 8 3.35 17.06 5.83
N GLY A 9 3.71 18.33 5.58
CA GLY A 9 4.41 19.20 6.52
C GLY A 9 3.58 19.57 7.75
N GLU A 10 2.27 19.73 7.58
CA GLU A 10 1.32 20.10 8.65
C GLU A 10 0.52 18.88 9.19
N MET A 11 0.77 17.68 8.66
CA MET A 11 0.03 16.48 9.06
C MET A 11 0.56 15.93 10.39
N LYS A 12 -0.36 15.59 11.31
CA LYS A 12 0.02 14.89 12.54
C LYS A 12 0.56 13.51 12.18
N SER A 13 1.56 13.02 12.93
CA SER A 13 2.20 11.73 12.70
C SER A 13 1.20 10.56 12.65
N ARG A 14 0.08 10.66 13.38
CA ARG A 14 -1.03 9.70 13.33
C ARG A 14 -1.72 9.67 11.97
N ASP A 15 -1.96 10.83 11.39
CA ASP A 15 -2.66 10.96 10.11
C ASP A 15 -1.75 10.51 8.96
N VAL A 16 -0.45 10.80 9.05
CA VAL A 16 0.57 10.24 8.15
C VAL A 16 0.63 8.72 8.26
N GLY A 17 0.66 8.17 9.49
CA GLY A 17 0.66 6.72 9.71
C GLY A 17 -0.59 6.03 9.17
N ASN A 18 -1.76 6.66 9.33
CA ASN A 18 -3.02 6.18 8.76
C ASN A 18 -3.00 6.21 7.23
N LEU A 19 -2.42 7.24 6.63
CA LEU A 19 -2.30 7.36 5.18
C LEU A 19 -1.37 6.27 4.62
N ILE A 20 -0.20 6.07 5.22
CA ILE A 20 0.73 4.99 4.85
C ILE A 20 0.05 3.62 4.99
N SER A 21 -0.68 3.39 6.09
CA SER A 21 -1.40 2.14 6.33
C SER A 21 -2.44 1.86 5.24
N LYS A 22 -3.23 2.87 4.86
CA LYS A 22 -4.20 2.77 3.76
C LYS A 22 -3.51 2.47 2.43
N THR A 23 -2.46 3.20 2.09
CA THR A 23 -1.68 2.97 0.86
C THR A 23 -1.13 1.55 0.80
N LEU A 24 -0.62 1.01 1.89
CA LEU A 24 -0.14 -0.38 1.93
C LEU A 24 -1.27 -1.38 1.70
N VAL A 25 -2.46 -1.16 2.27
CA VAL A 25 -3.63 -2.01 2.01
C VAL A 25 -4.02 -1.97 0.54
N ASP A 26 -4.05 -0.79 -0.07
CA ASP A 26 -4.42 -0.62 -1.48
C ASP A 26 -3.40 -1.30 -2.41
N ILE A 27 -2.10 -1.14 -2.14
CA ILE A 27 -1.04 -1.88 -2.86
C ILE A 27 -1.22 -3.39 -2.68
N GLY A 28 -1.52 -3.85 -1.46
CA GLY A 28 -1.77 -5.27 -1.18
C GLY A 28 -2.96 -5.82 -1.97
N LYS A 29 -4.05 -5.04 -2.09
CA LYS A 29 -5.21 -5.40 -2.90
C LYS A 29 -4.86 -5.51 -4.37
N GLU A 30 -4.14 -4.53 -4.91
CA GLU A 30 -3.69 -4.52 -6.30
C GLU A 30 -2.82 -5.74 -6.63
N VAL A 31 -1.92 -6.14 -5.72
CA VAL A 31 -1.08 -7.34 -5.90
C VAL A 31 -1.91 -8.62 -5.94
N VAL A 32 -2.90 -8.71 -5.04
CA VAL A 32 -3.82 -9.85 -4.99
C VAL A 32 -4.71 -9.88 -6.23
N ASP A 33 -5.28 -8.75 -6.65
CA ASP A 33 -6.11 -8.62 -7.86
C ASP A 33 -5.33 -9.03 -9.12
N ASN A 34 -4.09 -8.57 -9.25
CA ASN A 34 -3.22 -8.94 -10.37
C ASN A 34 -2.88 -10.45 -10.38
N SER A 35 -2.77 -11.06 -9.22
CA SER A 35 -2.43 -12.49 -9.10
C SER A 35 -3.67 -13.40 -9.18
N ASN A 36 -4.81 -12.92 -8.66
CA ASN A 36 -6.09 -13.64 -8.54
C ASN A 36 -7.25 -12.62 -8.51
N PRO A 37 -7.85 -12.28 -9.66
CA PRO A 37 -8.89 -11.24 -9.76
C PRO A 37 -10.25 -11.62 -9.15
N THR A 38 -10.38 -12.81 -8.58
CA THR A 38 -11.59 -13.32 -7.91
C THR A 38 -11.37 -13.59 -6.42
N TYR A 39 -10.31 -13.05 -5.83
CA TYR A 39 -9.96 -13.32 -4.44
C TYR A 39 -10.88 -12.56 -3.48
N ASP A 40 -11.52 -13.27 -2.52
CA ASP A 40 -12.33 -12.62 -1.49
C ASP A 40 -11.43 -12.03 -0.39
N TYR A 41 -11.41 -10.70 -0.34
CA TYR A 41 -10.66 -9.95 0.66
C TYR A 41 -11.19 -10.10 2.09
N GLY A 42 -12.43 -10.59 2.25
CA GLY A 42 -13.07 -10.83 3.54
C GLY A 42 -12.48 -12.01 4.31
N ASP A 43 -11.93 -13.01 3.61
CA ASP A 43 -11.29 -14.20 4.20
C ASP A 43 -9.82 -13.98 4.55
N LEU A 44 -9.23 -12.88 4.10
CA LEU A 44 -7.85 -12.55 4.43
C LEU A 44 -7.75 -12.11 5.88
N PRO A 45 -6.75 -12.62 6.64
CA PRO A 45 -6.42 -12.06 7.94
C PRO A 45 -6.26 -10.55 7.82
N SER A 46 -6.78 -9.75 8.76
CA SER A 46 -6.77 -8.28 8.65
C SER A 46 -5.36 -7.67 8.47
N ARG A 47 -4.30 -8.47 8.71
CA ARG A 47 -2.89 -8.10 8.52
C ARG A 47 -2.30 -8.54 7.18
N ALA A 48 -2.94 -9.45 6.46
CA ALA A 48 -2.41 -10.01 5.21
C ALA A 48 -2.29 -8.96 4.10
N LEU A 49 -3.31 -8.12 3.88
CA LEU A 49 -3.25 -7.04 2.89
C LEU A 49 -2.14 -6.01 3.21
N PRO A 50 -2.03 -5.48 4.46
CA PRO A 50 -0.89 -4.65 4.83
C PRO A 50 0.48 -5.32 4.65
N GLU A 51 0.61 -6.62 4.95
CA GLU A 51 1.87 -7.35 4.81
C GLU A 51 2.26 -7.57 3.35
N LEU A 52 1.31 -7.97 2.50
CA LEU A 52 1.50 -8.09 1.06
C LEU A 52 1.87 -6.73 0.44
N GLY A 53 1.18 -5.66 0.87
CA GLY A 53 1.51 -4.30 0.47
C GLY A 53 2.93 -3.89 0.84
N LYS A 54 3.39 -4.23 2.07
CA LYS A 54 4.77 -3.98 2.49
C LYS A 54 5.78 -4.73 1.65
N GLN A 55 5.53 -6.00 1.33
CA GLN A 55 6.41 -6.80 0.50
C GLN A 55 6.50 -6.25 -0.93
N ALA A 56 5.36 -5.92 -1.53
CA ALA A 56 5.31 -5.33 -2.87
C ALA A 56 5.98 -3.95 -2.92
N PHE A 57 5.73 -3.11 -1.91
CA PHE A 57 6.39 -1.81 -1.78
C PHE A 57 7.91 -1.96 -1.60
N ALA A 58 8.36 -2.87 -0.74
CA ALA A 58 9.79 -3.15 -0.54
C ALA A 58 10.45 -3.64 -1.84
N ASN A 59 9.78 -4.50 -2.61
CA ASN A 59 10.25 -4.95 -3.92
C ASN A 59 10.30 -3.78 -4.93
N HIS A 60 9.31 -2.89 -4.91
CA HIS A 60 9.28 -1.71 -5.76
C HIS A 60 10.44 -0.73 -5.46
N VAL A 61 10.66 -0.42 -4.17
CA VAL A 61 11.77 0.44 -3.72
C VAL A 61 13.13 -0.18 -4.05
N LYS A 62 13.28 -1.48 -3.85
CA LYS A 62 14.51 -2.21 -4.20
C LYS A 62 14.78 -2.14 -5.71
N ASN A 63 13.76 -2.32 -6.54
CA ASN A 63 13.89 -2.22 -8.00
C ASN A 63 14.21 -0.80 -8.47
N GLN A 64 13.76 0.24 -7.77
CA GLN A 64 14.10 1.64 -8.07
C GLN A 64 15.50 2.03 -7.60
N SER A 65 16.00 1.43 -6.52
CA SER A 65 17.34 1.71 -5.98
C SER A 65 18.48 1.05 -6.75
N THR A 66 18.15 0.19 -7.72
CA THR A 66 19.14 -0.57 -8.53
C THR A 66 19.21 -0.07 -9.98
N LYS A 67 18.71 1.15 -10.27
CA LYS A 67 18.76 1.78 -11.60
C LYS A 67 19.63 3.03 -11.61
#